data_AF-A0A8S0GNJ9-F1
#
_entry.id   AF-A0A8S0GNJ9-F1
#
_cell.length_a   1.000
_cell.length_b   1.000
_cell.length_c   1.000
_cell.angle_alpha   90.00
_cell.angle_beta   90.00
_cell.angle_gamma   90.00
#
_symmetry.space_group_name_H-M   'P 1'
#
loop_
_entity.id
_entity.type
_entity.pdbx_description
1 polymer ?
#
loop_
_entity_poly.entity_id
_entity_poly.type
_entity_poly.pdbx_seq_one_letter_code
_entity_poly.pdbx_strand_id
1 'polypeptide(L)'
;MSPLSLASPLSPRRLKRLPLALLLAGSASWTPTWAEEAPAPQATPAKSSANKAKADDGQLQTVTVTARRREESSQSVPTPMSVVSGQALESQRVYRIQDLQQLVPSVNVAYMHARQSSVSIRGLGNNPASDGLEGSVGLYIDNVYLGRPGMAVFDLMDIEQLEVLRGPRAPCSARTPPPG
;
A
#
# COMPACT_ATOMS: atom_id res chain seq x y z
N MET A 1 -48.31 -34.81 17.26
CA MET A 1 -48.81 -33.89 18.29
C MET A 1 -47.75 -32.82 18.50
N SER A 2 -48.00 -31.62 18.00
CA SER A 2 -47.17 -30.41 18.16
C SER A 2 -47.20 -29.93 19.64
N PRO A 3 -46.36 -28.96 20.07
CA PRO A 3 -46.46 -27.59 19.56
C PRO A 3 -45.13 -26.90 19.23
N LEU A 4 -45.24 -26.03 18.21
CA LEU A 4 -44.37 -24.90 17.94
C LEU A 4 -44.35 -23.95 19.17
N SER A 5 -43.19 -23.37 19.48
CA SER A 5 -43.11 -22.21 20.38
C SER A 5 -42.45 -21.03 19.66
N LEU A 6 -43.17 -19.93 19.64
CA LEU A 6 -43.04 -18.74 18.80
C LEU A 6 -42.20 -17.66 19.50
N ALA A 7 -41.44 -16.93 18.69
CA ALA A 7 -41.19 -15.48 18.72
C ALA A 7 -41.00 -14.75 20.07
N SER A 8 -39.77 -14.28 20.32
CA SER A 8 -39.48 -13.19 21.27
C SER A 8 -39.47 -11.82 20.55
N PRO A 9 -40.14 -10.78 21.08
CA PRO A 9 -40.14 -9.44 20.47
C PRO A 9 -38.90 -8.62 20.87
N LEU A 10 -38.17 -8.12 19.86
CA LEU A 10 -37.16 -7.08 20.00
C LEU A 10 -37.83 -5.76 20.43
N SER A 11 -37.44 -5.23 21.59
CA SER A 11 -37.90 -3.94 22.09
C SER A 11 -37.00 -2.78 21.58
N PRO A 12 -37.56 -1.63 21.17
CA PRO A 12 -36.78 -0.50 20.70
C PRO A 12 -36.24 0.33 21.87
N ARG A 13 -34.91 0.31 22.09
CA ARG A 13 -34.28 1.22 23.06
C ARG A 13 -34.14 2.62 22.45
N ARG A 14 -34.94 3.55 22.97
CA ARG A 14 -34.98 4.97 22.64
C ARG A 14 -33.64 5.67 22.88
N LEU A 15 -33.21 6.49 21.92
CA LEU A 15 -32.13 7.46 22.07
C LEU A 15 -32.45 8.44 23.21
N LYS A 16 -31.53 8.61 24.16
CA LYS A 16 -31.55 9.72 25.11
C LYS A 16 -30.54 10.78 24.66
N ARG A 17 -31.04 11.96 24.29
CA ARG A 17 -30.27 13.21 24.23
C ARG A 17 -30.25 13.78 25.65
N LEU A 18 -29.09 14.17 26.17
CA LEU A 18 -29.00 14.98 27.38
C LEU A 18 -27.94 16.08 27.22
N PRO A 19 -28.12 17.25 27.87
CA PRO A 19 -27.58 18.53 27.41
C PRO A 19 -26.45 19.10 28.31
N LEU A 20 -25.73 20.07 27.73
CA LEU A 20 -25.36 21.39 28.26
C LEU A 20 -24.60 21.52 29.61
N ALA A 21 -23.67 22.49 29.58
CA ALA A 21 -22.94 23.17 30.67
C ALA A 21 -21.64 22.47 31.11
N LEU A 22 -20.51 23.16 31.32
CA LEU A 22 -20.33 24.49 31.91
C LEU A 22 -18.97 25.09 31.48
N LEU A 23 -18.94 26.41 31.28
CA LEU A 23 -17.74 27.25 31.17
C LEU A 23 -16.88 27.19 32.44
N LEU A 24 -15.55 27.29 32.30
CA LEU A 24 -14.76 28.14 33.20
C LEU A 24 -13.54 28.74 32.50
N ALA A 25 -13.37 30.03 32.72
CA ALA A 25 -12.43 30.93 32.08
C ALA A 25 -10.97 30.76 32.58
N GLY A 26 -10.03 31.10 31.71
CA GLY A 26 -8.61 31.22 32.04
C GLY A 26 -7.94 32.25 31.15
N SER A 27 -8.19 33.53 31.41
CA SER A 27 -7.46 34.66 30.83
C SER A 27 -6.12 34.82 31.55
N ALA A 28 -5.01 34.54 30.87
CA ALA A 28 -3.67 34.93 31.31
C ALA A 28 -3.07 35.89 30.28
N SER A 29 -2.87 37.11 30.75
CA SER A 29 -2.50 38.32 30.03
C SER A 29 -1.14 38.22 29.33
N TRP A 30 -1.08 38.79 28.12
CA TRP A 30 0.15 39.02 27.39
C TRP A 30 0.83 40.29 27.94
N THR A 31 2.12 40.23 28.23
CA THR A 31 2.95 41.43 28.38
C THR A 31 4.25 41.23 27.60
N PRO A 32 4.52 42.03 26.55
CA PRO A 32 5.85 42.17 26.00
C PRO A 32 6.55 43.25 26.84
N THR A 33 7.64 42.89 27.53
CA THR A 33 8.56 43.87 28.11
C THR A 33 9.89 43.75 27.38
N TRP A 34 10.30 44.85 26.74
CA TRP A 34 11.57 44.98 26.04
C TRP A 34 12.65 45.48 27.00
N ALA A 35 13.87 44.99 26.72
CA ALA A 35 15.18 45.61 26.96
C ALA A 35 15.79 45.54 28.37
N GLU A 36 16.90 44.79 28.47
CA GLU A 36 18.14 45.24 29.11
C GLU A 36 19.31 44.54 28.36
N GLU A 37 20.09 45.33 27.62
CA GLU A 37 21.35 44.92 26.97
C GLU A 37 22.50 45.22 27.95
N ALA A 38 23.30 44.21 28.30
CA ALA A 38 24.52 44.34 29.09
C ALA A 38 25.61 43.38 28.57
N PRO A 39 26.91 43.73 28.70
CA PRO A 39 27.92 43.45 27.67
C PRO A 39 28.63 42.08 27.77
N ALA A 40 29.25 41.74 26.64
CA ALA A 40 29.85 40.48 26.20
C ALA A 40 30.94 39.81 27.09
N PRO A 41 31.13 38.49 26.89
CA PRO A 41 32.45 37.87 26.93
C PRO A 41 32.84 37.23 25.57
N GLN A 42 33.81 37.88 24.95
CA GLN A 42 34.99 37.36 24.23
C GLN A 42 34.92 35.97 23.55
N ALA A 43 35.20 36.02 22.24
CA ALA A 43 35.36 34.89 21.35
C ALA A 43 36.59 34.01 21.70
N THR A 44 36.35 32.71 21.82
CA THR A 44 37.37 31.66 21.65
C THR A 44 37.07 30.93 20.35
N PRO A 45 38.02 30.79 19.40
CA PRO A 45 37.76 30.06 18.17
C PRO A 45 37.79 28.56 18.47
N ALA A 46 36.61 27.98 18.71
CA ALA A 46 36.44 26.54 18.77
C ALA A 46 36.66 25.97 17.36
N LYS A 47 37.72 25.14 17.21
CA LYS A 47 37.98 24.35 16.01
C LYS A 47 36.72 23.58 15.62
N SER A 48 36.18 23.92 14.46
CA SER A 48 35.16 23.12 13.78
C SER A 48 35.78 21.78 13.40
N SER A 49 35.61 20.78 14.25
CA SER A 49 35.64 19.39 13.78
C SER A 49 34.49 19.27 12.79
N ALA A 50 34.84 19.28 11.50
CA ALA A 50 33.96 18.91 10.42
C ALA A 50 33.54 17.45 10.62
N ASN A 51 32.55 17.26 11.49
CA ASN A 51 31.77 16.04 11.51
C ASN A 51 31.01 16.07 10.20
N LYS A 52 31.52 15.33 9.21
CA LYS A 52 30.89 15.09 7.93
C LYS A 52 29.66 14.20 8.19
N ALA A 53 28.65 14.79 8.82
CA ALA A 53 27.31 14.26 8.88
C ALA A 53 26.89 14.12 7.42
N LYS A 54 26.81 12.86 6.99
CA LYS A 54 26.25 12.46 5.72
C LYS A 54 24.84 13.03 5.70
N ALA A 55 24.65 14.13 5.00
CA ALA A 55 23.33 14.61 4.64
C ALA A 55 22.72 13.52 3.75
N ASP A 56 21.97 12.62 4.37
CA ASP A 56 20.88 11.95 3.68
C ASP A 56 19.77 13.00 3.58
N ASP A 57 19.98 13.95 2.67
CA ASP A 57 18.95 14.87 2.24
C ASP A 57 17.76 14.01 1.81
N GLY A 58 16.55 14.40 2.20
CA GLY A 58 15.29 13.76 1.82
C GLY A 58 15.05 13.78 0.31
N GLN A 59 15.90 13.08 -0.44
CA GLN A 59 15.74 12.81 -1.85
C GLN A 59 14.54 11.89 -2.00
N LEU A 60 13.55 12.39 -2.71
CA LEU A 60 12.44 11.59 -3.21
C LEU A 60 13.05 10.45 -4.02
N GLN A 61 13.06 9.24 -3.45
CA GLN A 61 13.48 8.05 -4.16
C GLN A 61 12.56 7.87 -5.37
N THR A 62 13.14 8.03 -6.56
CA THR A 62 12.41 7.79 -7.80
C THR A 62 12.26 6.28 -7.94
N VAL A 63 11.03 5.79 -7.76
CA VAL A 63 10.71 4.36 -7.95
C VAL A 63 10.54 4.11 -9.44
N THR A 64 11.52 3.46 -10.05
CA THR A 64 11.49 3.02 -11.46
C THR A 64 10.66 1.75 -11.57
N VAL A 65 9.77 1.68 -12.54
CA VAL A 65 8.87 0.55 -12.78
C VAL A 65 8.90 0.11 -14.24
N THR A 66 8.57 -1.16 -14.49
CA THR A 66 8.53 -1.75 -15.85
C THR A 66 7.12 -2.13 -16.32
N ALA A 67 6.09 -1.68 -15.60
CA ALA A 67 4.66 -1.85 -15.89
C ALA A 67 4.24 -1.74 -17.39
N ARG A 68 4.82 -0.81 -18.17
CA ARG A 68 4.52 -0.60 -19.60
C ARG A 68 5.57 -1.20 -20.56
N ARG A 69 6.37 -2.16 -20.10
CA ARG A 69 7.54 -2.71 -20.83
C ARG A 69 8.58 -1.64 -21.18
N ARG A 70 8.63 -0.57 -20.39
CA ARG A 70 9.60 0.52 -20.45
C ARG A 70 9.87 0.96 -19.02
N GLU A 71 11.10 1.33 -18.74
CA GLU A 71 11.49 1.92 -17.47
C GLU A 71 10.94 3.34 -17.37
N GLU A 72 10.09 3.56 -16.36
CA GLU A 72 9.48 4.86 -16.10
C GLU A 72 9.26 5.07 -14.60
N SER A 73 9.05 6.32 -14.19
CA SER A 73 8.71 6.62 -12.80
C SER A 73 7.29 6.12 -12.48
N SER A 74 7.10 5.48 -11.32
CA SER A 74 5.78 5.02 -10.85
C SER A 74 4.72 6.12 -10.84
N GLN A 75 5.12 7.38 -10.62
CA GLN A 75 4.24 8.54 -10.60
C GLN A 75 3.78 8.98 -12.00
N SER A 76 4.51 8.60 -13.05
CA SER A 76 4.17 8.90 -14.44
C SER A 76 3.20 7.90 -15.08
N VAL A 77 2.98 6.76 -14.42
CA VAL A 77 2.08 5.70 -14.91
C VAL A 77 0.63 6.08 -14.63
N PRO A 78 -0.24 6.23 -15.65
CA PRO A 78 -1.64 6.63 -15.46
C PRO A 78 -2.53 5.49 -14.96
N THR A 79 -1.95 4.42 -14.41
CA THR A 79 -2.67 3.25 -13.88
C THR A 79 -2.41 3.14 -12.38
N PRO A 80 -3.43 2.88 -11.55
CA PRO A 80 -3.20 2.72 -10.12
C PRO A 80 -2.28 1.52 -9.89
N MET A 81 -1.07 1.76 -9.37
CA MET A 81 -0.12 0.71 -9.06
C MET A 81 0.34 0.77 -7.60
N SER A 82 0.87 -0.34 -7.10
CA SER A 82 1.62 -0.39 -5.84
C SER A 82 2.96 -1.00 -6.15
N VAL A 83 4.02 -0.41 -5.60
CA VAL A 83 5.37 -0.93 -5.76
C VAL A 83 5.90 -1.28 -4.38
N VAL A 84 6.48 -2.46 -4.27
CA VAL A 84 7.15 -2.92 -3.06
C VAL A 84 8.57 -3.30 -3.46
N SER A 85 9.56 -2.68 -2.84
CA SER A 85 10.97 -3.03 -3.08
C SER A 85 11.35 -4.33 -2.37
N GLY A 86 12.36 -5.03 -2.88
CA GLY A 86 12.92 -6.23 -2.27
C GLY A 86 13.38 -6.01 -0.82
N GLN A 87 13.99 -4.86 -0.53
CA GLN A 87 14.41 -4.50 0.83
C GLN A 87 13.21 -4.32 1.77
N ALA A 88 12.07 -3.82 1.26
CA ALA A 88 10.84 -3.73 2.04
C ALA A 88 10.24 -5.11 2.33
N LEU A 89 10.30 -6.04 1.36
CA LEU A 89 9.88 -7.44 1.57
C LEU A 89 10.75 -8.14 2.61
N GLU A 90 12.07 -7.96 2.51
CA GLU A 90 13.05 -8.58 3.42
C GLU A 90 12.93 -8.02 4.85
N SER A 91 12.84 -6.70 5.00
CA SER A 91 12.67 -6.06 6.31
C SER A 91 11.38 -6.48 7.03
N GLN A 92 10.32 -6.76 6.26
CA GLN A 92 9.05 -7.27 6.81
C GLN A 92 8.97 -8.81 6.85
N ARG A 93 10.04 -9.51 6.46
CA ARG A 93 10.11 -10.99 6.42
C ARG A 93 8.99 -11.62 5.60
N VAL A 94 8.64 -10.96 4.49
CA VAL A 94 7.61 -11.40 3.55
C VAL A 94 8.27 -12.29 2.50
N TYR A 95 8.23 -13.59 2.76
CA TYR A 95 8.85 -14.62 1.91
C TYR A 95 7.84 -15.28 0.98
N ARG A 96 6.55 -15.25 1.29
CA ARG A 96 5.53 -15.90 0.46
C ARG A 96 4.59 -14.88 -0.15
N ILE A 97 4.11 -15.16 -1.36
CA ILE A 97 3.07 -14.34 -2.02
C ILE A 97 1.81 -14.19 -1.15
N GLN A 98 1.48 -15.20 -0.33
CA GLN A 98 0.37 -15.13 0.63
C GLN A 98 0.54 -14.02 1.67
N ASP A 99 1.77 -13.72 2.06
CA ASP A 99 2.09 -12.73 3.09
C ASP A 99 2.07 -11.30 2.50
N LEU A 100 2.10 -11.17 1.16
CA LEU A 100 2.00 -9.89 0.45
C LEU A 100 0.72 -9.12 0.74
N GLN A 101 -0.37 -9.82 1.09
CA GLN A 101 -1.65 -9.18 1.45
C GLN A 101 -1.55 -8.27 2.67
N GLN A 102 -0.52 -8.45 3.52
CA GLN A 102 -0.24 -7.58 4.67
C GLN A 102 0.32 -6.23 4.24
N LEU A 103 1.12 -6.22 3.17
CA LEU A 103 1.72 -5.03 2.58
C LEU A 103 0.79 -4.32 1.62
N VAL A 104 0.08 -5.11 0.80
CA VAL A 104 -0.79 -4.62 -0.26
C VAL A 104 -2.18 -5.21 -0.05
N PRO A 105 -3.05 -4.55 0.73
CA PRO A 105 -4.38 -5.08 1.08
C PRO A 105 -5.33 -5.18 -0.13
N SER A 106 -4.96 -4.60 -1.27
CA SER A 106 -5.69 -4.78 -2.51
C SER A 106 -5.43 -6.13 -3.18
N VAL A 107 -4.43 -6.91 -2.74
CA VAL A 107 -4.12 -8.24 -3.25
C VAL A 107 -4.57 -9.27 -2.23
N ASN A 108 -5.31 -10.29 -2.67
CA ASN A 108 -5.69 -11.43 -1.87
C ASN A 108 -5.29 -12.72 -2.60
N VAL A 109 -4.55 -13.57 -1.91
CA VAL A 109 -3.94 -14.79 -2.43
C VAL A 109 -4.42 -15.95 -1.58
N ALA A 110 -5.24 -16.82 -2.15
CA ALA A 110 -5.62 -18.07 -1.52
C ALA A 110 -4.78 -19.19 -2.13
N TYR A 111 -3.99 -19.88 -1.32
CA TYR A 111 -3.20 -21.02 -1.78
C TYR A 111 -3.45 -22.21 -0.87
N MET A 112 -4.03 -23.26 -1.43
CA MET A 112 -4.24 -24.56 -0.77
C MET A 112 -3.20 -25.58 -1.25
N HIS A 113 -2.95 -25.62 -2.57
CA HIS A 113 -1.90 -26.42 -3.20
C HIS A 113 -1.59 -25.89 -4.60
N ALA A 114 -0.51 -26.35 -5.25
CA ALA A 114 -0.08 -25.86 -6.57
C ALA A 114 -1.17 -25.94 -7.67
N ARG A 115 -2.14 -26.86 -7.53
CA ARG A 115 -3.32 -26.96 -8.41
C ARG A 115 -4.56 -26.19 -7.93
N GLN A 116 -4.62 -25.77 -6.67
CA GLN A 116 -5.71 -24.98 -6.10
C GLN A 116 -5.13 -23.75 -5.43
N SER A 117 -4.92 -22.75 -6.25
CA SER A 117 -4.44 -21.44 -5.83
C SER A 117 -5.17 -20.38 -6.63
N SER A 118 -5.55 -19.29 -5.99
CA SER A 118 -6.14 -18.14 -6.63
C SER A 118 -5.49 -16.84 -6.17
N VAL A 119 -5.41 -15.90 -7.10
CA VAL A 119 -4.93 -14.54 -6.87
C VAL A 119 -6.03 -13.60 -7.33
N SER A 120 -6.35 -12.64 -6.49
CA SER A 120 -7.36 -11.63 -6.75
C SER A 120 -6.84 -10.25 -6.39
N ILE A 121 -7.21 -9.25 -7.17
CA ILE A 121 -6.92 -7.85 -6.93
C ILE A 121 -8.25 -7.13 -6.79
N ARG A 122 -8.51 -6.53 -5.63
CA ARG A 122 -9.79 -5.87 -5.29
C ARG A 122 -11.01 -6.79 -5.50
N GLY A 123 -10.86 -8.08 -5.18
CA GLY A 123 -11.92 -9.09 -5.33
C GLY A 123 -12.14 -9.61 -6.76
N LEU A 124 -11.41 -9.08 -7.75
CA LEU A 124 -11.38 -9.62 -9.12
C LEU A 124 -10.23 -10.60 -9.23
N GLY A 125 -10.51 -11.87 -9.51
CA GLY A 125 -9.48 -12.90 -9.52
C GLY A 125 -9.89 -14.14 -10.32
N ASN A 126 -9.13 -15.21 -10.15
CA ASN A 126 -9.39 -16.50 -10.78
C ASN A 126 -10.13 -17.48 -9.86
N ASN A 127 -10.89 -18.37 -10.49
CA ASN A 127 -11.51 -19.50 -9.81
C ASN A 127 -10.55 -20.72 -9.84
N PRO A 128 -10.06 -21.21 -8.69
CA PRO A 128 -9.12 -22.34 -8.65
C PRO A 128 -9.76 -23.68 -9.06
N ALA A 129 -11.09 -23.75 -9.19
CA ALA A 129 -11.80 -24.94 -9.65
C ALA A 129 -11.79 -25.13 -11.18
N SER A 130 -11.31 -24.12 -11.94
CA SER A 130 -11.36 -24.12 -13.39
C SER A 130 -9.97 -23.96 -14.00
N ASP A 131 -9.35 -25.09 -14.32
CA ASP A 131 -7.96 -25.21 -14.75
C ASP A 131 -7.65 -24.66 -16.16
N GLY A 132 -8.68 -24.32 -16.92
CA GLY A 132 -8.58 -23.82 -18.31
C GLY A 132 -9.11 -22.40 -18.51
N LEU A 133 -9.56 -21.72 -17.45
CA LEU A 133 -10.01 -20.34 -17.53
C LEU A 133 -8.88 -19.40 -17.11
N GLU A 134 -8.56 -18.48 -18.01
CA GLU A 134 -7.70 -17.33 -17.75
C GLU A 134 -8.23 -16.52 -16.57
N GLY A 135 -7.34 -16.15 -15.66
CA GLY A 135 -7.71 -15.39 -14.48
C GLY A 135 -7.99 -13.94 -14.83
N SER A 136 -8.85 -13.27 -14.06
CA SER A 136 -9.00 -11.81 -14.19
C SER A 136 -7.74 -11.01 -13.83
N VAL A 137 -6.73 -11.67 -13.27
CA VAL A 137 -5.43 -11.12 -12.89
C VAL A 137 -4.34 -11.95 -13.57
N GLY A 138 -3.54 -11.29 -14.40
CA GLY A 138 -2.37 -11.90 -15.01
C GLY A 138 -1.12 -11.71 -14.15
N LEU A 139 -0.36 -12.78 -13.96
CA LEU A 139 0.85 -12.79 -13.14
C LEU A 139 2.08 -12.90 -14.05
N TYR A 140 3.10 -12.10 -13.78
CA TYR A 140 4.28 -11.99 -14.63
C TYR A 140 5.54 -12.03 -13.79
N ILE A 141 6.57 -12.71 -14.27
CA ILE A 141 7.94 -12.68 -13.74
C ILE A 141 8.83 -12.27 -14.91
N ASP A 142 9.66 -11.24 -14.76
CA ASP A 142 10.56 -10.80 -15.83
C ASP A 142 9.85 -10.65 -17.19
N ASN A 143 8.62 -10.11 -17.14
CA ASN A 143 7.70 -9.97 -18.27
C ASN A 143 7.21 -11.28 -18.94
N VAL A 144 7.53 -12.46 -18.41
CA VAL A 144 7.00 -13.76 -18.82
C VAL A 144 5.67 -14.01 -18.11
N TYR A 145 4.65 -14.33 -18.90
CA TYR A 145 3.31 -14.59 -18.38
C TYR A 145 3.20 -15.96 -17.71
N LEU A 146 2.68 -16.00 -16.49
CA LEU A 146 2.30 -17.22 -15.79
C LEU A 146 0.80 -17.46 -15.92
N GLY A 147 0.42 -18.45 -16.73
CA GLY A 147 -0.99 -18.83 -16.90
C GLY A 147 -1.64 -19.46 -15.66
N ARG A 148 -0.86 -19.76 -14.60
CA ARG A 148 -1.35 -20.35 -13.37
C ARG A 148 -0.76 -19.64 -12.15
N PRO A 149 -1.59 -19.21 -11.20
CA PRO A 149 -1.11 -18.61 -9.95
C PRO A 149 -0.28 -19.60 -9.10
N GLY A 150 -0.50 -20.91 -9.25
CA GLY A 150 0.27 -21.93 -8.54
C GLY A 150 1.72 -22.04 -9.02
N MET A 151 2.00 -21.57 -10.24
CA MET A 151 3.37 -21.41 -10.74
C MET A 151 4.06 -20.20 -10.14
N ALA A 152 3.30 -19.29 -9.52
CA ALA A 152 3.83 -18.13 -8.85
C ALA A 152 4.29 -18.38 -7.42
N VAL A 153 4.19 -19.62 -6.94
CA VAL A 153 4.49 -19.98 -5.54
C VAL A 153 6.00 -20.18 -5.38
N PHE A 154 6.78 -19.25 -5.92
CA PHE A 154 8.18 -19.10 -5.56
C PHE A 154 8.27 -18.26 -4.29
N ASP A 155 9.36 -18.50 -3.58
CA ASP A 155 9.78 -17.66 -2.48
C ASP A 155 10.09 -16.26 -3.04
N LEU A 156 9.62 -15.22 -2.36
CA LEU A 156 9.92 -13.81 -2.70
C LEU A 156 11.35 -13.43 -2.28
N MET A 157 12.08 -14.37 -1.69
CA MET A 157 13.52 -14.30 -1.47
C MET A 157 14.22 -14.11 -2.82
N ASP A 158 15.03 -13.06 -2.93
CA ASP A 158 15.80 -12.70 -4.14
C ASP A 158 15.03 -11.96 -5.25
N ILE A 159 13.92 -11.29 -4.91
CA ILE A 159 13.21 -10.37 -5.83
C ILE A 159 13.67 -8.92 -5.62
N GLU A 160 14.01 -8.23 -6.71
CA GLU A 160 14.38 -6.80 -6.67
C GLU A 160 13.17 -5.90 -6.37
N GLN A 161 12.05 -6.14 -7.05
CA GLN A 161 10.87 -5.30 -6.94
C GLN A 161 9.60 -6.06 -7.33
N LEU A 162 8.52 -5.80 -6.61
CA LEU A 162 7.19 -6.29 -6.91
C LEU A 162 6.27 -5.13 -7.32
N GLU A 163 5.64 -5.27 -8.48
CA GLU A 163 4.73 -4.28 -9.04
C GLU A 163 3.31 -4.85 -9.14
N VAL A 164 2.36 -4.21 -8.47
CA VAL A 164 0.93 -4.58 -8.53
C VAL A 164 0.17 -3.53 -9.31
N LEU A 165 -0.27 -3.88 -10.51
CA LEU A 165 -1.15 -3.03 -11.32
C LEU A 165 -2.61 -3.33 -10.97
N ARG A 166 -3.37 -2.29 -10.61
CA ARG A 166 -4.75 -2.40 -10.12
C ARG A 166 -5.67 -1.75 -11.14
N GLY A 167 -6.13 -2.53 -12.11
CA GLY A 167 -7.12 -2.09 -13.08
C GLY A 167 -7.21 -3.01 -14.29
N PRO A 168 -8.32 -2.94 -15.03
CA PRO A 168 -8.43 -3.64 -16.31
C PRO A 168 -7.36 -3.10 -17.25
N ARG A 169 -6.33 -3.91 -17.54
CA ARG A 169 -5.35 -3.57 -18.56
C ARG A 169 -6.05 -3.75 -19.90
N ALA A 170 -6.39 -2.65 -20.57
CA ALA A 170 -6.83 -2.75 -21.95
C ALA A 170 -5.74 -3.51 -22.74
N PRO A 171 -6.07 -4.55 -23.52
CA PRO A 171 -5.13 -5.07 -24.49
C PRO A 171 -4.75 -3.88 -25.36
N CYS A 172 -3.44 -3.62 -25.48
CA CYS A 172 -2.93 -2.51 -26.27
C CYS A 172 -3.53 -2.63 -27.67
N SER A 173 -4.54 -1.81 -27.97
CA SER A 173 -5.27 -1.84 -29.24
C SER A 173 -4.27 -1.54 -30.34
N ALA A 174 -3.92 -2.57 -31.11
CA ALA A 174 -3.19 -2.39 -32.35
C ALA A 174 -4.02 -1.44 -33.20
N ARG A 175 -3.43 -0.31 -33.54
CA ARG A 175 -3.98 0.68 -34.44
C ARG A 175 -4.27 0.01 -35.78
N THR A 176 -5.52 -0.39 -36.01
CA THR A 176 -6.03 -0.66 -37.36
C THR A 176 -5.81 0.63 -38.18
N PRO A 177 -5.02 0.60 -39.27
CA PRO A 177 -4.97 1.74 -40.17
C PRO A 177 -6.36 1.95 -40.77
N PRO A 178 -6.83 3.20 -40.94
CA PRO A 178 -8.08 3.45 -41.62
C PRO A 178 -8.03 2.87 -43.04
N PRO A 179 -9.11 2.28 -43.55
CA PRO A 179 -9.17 1.86 -44.94
C PRO A 179 -9.06 3.11 -45.82
N GLY A 180 -8.00 3.16 -46.62
CA GLY A 180 -7.91 3.97 -47.83
C GLY A 180 -8.27 3.10 -49.01
#